data_AF-A0AAV9Q4D0-F1
#
_entry.id   AF-A0AAV9Q4D0-F1
#
_cell.length_a   1.000
_cell.length_b   1.000
_cell.length_c   1.000
_cell.angle_alpha   90.00
_cell.angle_beta   90.00
_cell.angle_gamma   90.00
#
_symmetry.space_group_name_H-M   'P 1'
#
loop_
_entity.id
_entity.type
_entity.pdbx_description
1 polymer ?
#
loop_
_entity_poly.entity_id
_entity_poly.type
_entity_poly.pdbx_seq_one_letter_code
_entity_poly.pdbx_strand_id
1 'polypeptide(L)'
;MAQHHSFEFEPVSRFGGTSAAIRRPREITHFSYDDDHKFRLDASSLRYYYPPTLPCDLNRGFETFRQLDDAADDHLDGLLESIIAYEKEKGAKTEIDIITWRGMMTKV
;
A
#
# COMPACT_ATOMS: atom_id res chain seq x y z
N MET A 1 -11.58 27.26 11.25
CA MET A 1 -10.40 27.78 10.54
C MET A 1 -9.36 26.66 10.57
N ALA A 2 -9.05 26.01 9.44
CA ALA A 2 -8.03 24.95 9.42
C ALA A 2 -6.64 25.60 9.52
N GLN A 3 -5.81 25.14 10.45
CA GLN A 3 -4.46 25.66 10.63
C GLN A 3 -3.57 25.12 9.51
N HIS A 4 -2.98 26.01 8.71
CA HIS A 4 -2.10 25.63 7.61
C HIS A 4 -0.67 25.49 8.15
N HIS A 5 -0.13 24.27 8.11
CA HIS A 5 1.24 23.98 8.51
C HIS A 5 2.11 23.86 7.26
N SER A 6 3.19 24.62 7.16
CA SER A 6 4.18 24.52 6.09
C SER A 6 5.42 23.81 6.61
N PHE A 7 5.86 22.78 5.91
CA PHE A 7 7.16 22.14 6.12
C PHE A 7 8.11 22.62 5.03
N GLU A 8 9.01 23.54 5.35
CA GLU A 8 10.12 23.84 4.43
C GLU A 8 10.97 22.58 4.32
N PHE A 9 11.42 22.18 3.13
CA PHE A 9 12.32 21.02 2.94
C PHE A 9 13.68 21.42 2.35
N GLU A 10 13.82 22.67 1.87
CA GLU A 10 15.08 23.21 1.42
C GLU A 10 15.85 23.90 2.56
N PRO A 11 17.20 23.94 2.50
CA PRO A 11 18.03 23.17 1.58
C PRO A 11 18.10 21.68 1.99
N VAL A 12 18.00 20.74 1.05
CA VAL A 12 18.04 19.28 1.34
C VAL A 12 19.27 18.86 2.16
N SER A 13 20.39 19.57 2.02
CA SER A 13 21.63 19.36 2.78
C SER A 13 21.42 19.31 4.31
N ARG A 14 20.39 19.98 4.84
CA ARG A 14 20.04 19.95 6.27
C ARG A 14 19.62 18.56 6.77
N PHE A 15 19.22 17.66 5.86
CA PHE A 15 18.86 16.28 6.16
C PHE A 15 20.00 15.29 5.90
N GLY A 16 21.18 15.75 5.48
CA GLY A 16 22.35 14.90 5.19
C GLY A 16 23.07 14.34 6.42
N GLY A 17 22.47 14.46 7.62
CA GLY A 17 23.01 13.94 8.87
C GLY A 17 22.79 12.43 9.03
N THR A 18 22.89 11.96 10.28
CA THR A 18 22.67 10.55 10.62
C THR A 18 21.26 10.13 10.21
N SER A 19 21.14 8.97 9.56
CA SER A 19 19.84 8.39 9.21
C SER A 19 18.96 8.24 10.45
N ALA A 20 17.68 8.62 10.32
CA ALA A 20 16.70 8.40 11.37
C ALA A 20 16.59 6.91 11.70
N ALA A 21 16.31 6.59 12.96
CA ALA A 21 16.05 5.22 13.35
C ALA A 21 14.70 4.76 12.75
N ILE A 22 14.76 3.90 11.74
CA ILE A 22 13.58 3.31 11.10
C ILE A 22 13.34 1.94 11.73
N ARG A 23 12.17 1.77 12.37
CA ARG A 23 11.75 0.47 12.90
C ARG A 23 11.56 -0.52 11.74
N ARG A 24 12.08 -1.74 11.87
CA ARG A 24 11.88 -2.81 10.87
C ARG A 24 10.38 -3.03 10.63
N PRO A 25 9.89 -2.95 9.38
CA PRO A 25 8.50 -3.22 9.07
C PRO A 25 8.09 -4.64 9.48
N ARG A 26 6.87 -4.78 9.98
CA ARG A 26 6.23 -6.06 10.32
C ARG A 26 4.85 -6.08 9.68
N GLU A 27 4.52 -7.20 9.06
CA GLU A 27 3.16 -7.45 8.59
C GLU A 27 2.24 -7.68 9.80
N ILE A 28 1.06 -7.07 9.76
CA ILE A 28 0.02 -7.21 10.80
C ILE A 28 -1.29 -7.77 10.25
N THR A 29 -1.61 -7.48 8.99
CA THR A 29 -2.82 -7.94 8.30
C THR A 29 -2.55 -7.93 6.79
N HIS A 30 -3.43 -8.57 6.02
CA HIS A 30 -3.42 -8.58 4.56
C HIS A 30 -4.86 -8.71 4.04
N PHE A 31 -5.06 -8.32 2.79
CA PHE A 31 -6.30 -8.49 2.05
C PHE A 31 -5.98 -8.64 0.55
N SER A 32 -6.98 -9.03 -0.22
CA SER A 32 -6.88 -9.25 -1.67
C SER A 32 -8.00 -8.51 -2.40
N TYR A 33 -7.73 -8.10 -3.64
CA TYR A 33 -8.75 -7.77 -4.63
C TYR A 33 -8.78 -8.85 -5.70
N ASP A 34 -9.96 -9.33 -6.06
CA ASP A 34 -10.12 -10.33 -7.12
C ASP A 34 -10.09 -9.72 -8.53
N ASP A 35 -10.30 -10.56 -9.55
CA ASP A 35 -10.27 -10.14 -10.96
C ASP A 35 -11.37 -9.12 -11.33
N ASP A 36 -12.39 -8.97 -10.49
CA ASP A 36 -13.46 -7.97 -10.62
C ASP A 36 -13.29 -6.83 -9.61
N HIS A 37 -12.09 -6.68 -9.04
CA HIS A 37 -11.71 -5.67 -8.04
C HIS A 37 -12.56 -5.72 -6.76
N LYS A 38 -13.04 -6.91 -6.38
CA LYS A 38 -13.81 -7.08 -5.13
C LYS A 38 -12.89 -7.41 -3.97
N PHE A 39 -13.11 -6.70 -2.86
CA PHE A 39 -12.37 -6.87 -1.62
C PHE A 39 -12.59 -8.25 -0.99
N ARG A 40 -11.50 -8.86 -0.50
CA ARG A 40 -11.47 -10.13 0.22
C ARG A 40 -10.49 -10.08 1.38
N LEU A 41 -10.90 -10.54 2.56
CA LEU A 41 -10.04 -10.66 3.75
C LEU A 41 -9.23 -11.97 3.71
N ASP A 42 -8.42 -12.13 2.67
CA ASP A 42 -7.55 -13.29 2.48
C ASP A 42 -6.30 -12.94 1.66
N ALA A 43 -5.45 -13.95 1.43
CA ALA A 43 -4.28 -13.86 0.58
C ALA A 43 -4.52 -14.48 -0.82
N SER A 44 -5.77 -14.53 -1.30
CA SER A 44 -6.11 -15.21 -2.56
C SER A 44 -5.44 -14.60 -3.79
N SER A 45 -5.07 -13.32 -3.75
CA SER A 45 -4.37 -12.63 -4.84
C SER A 45 -2.84 -12.66 -4.71
N LEU A 46 -2.30 -13.32 -3.67
CA LEU A 46 -0.86 -13.45 -3.49
C LEU A 46 -0.26 -14.37 -4.56
N ARG A 47 0.72 -13.86 -5.31
CA ARG A 47 1.44 -14.61 -6.34
C ARG A 47 2.80 -15.04 -5.83
N TYR A 48 3.26 -16.19 -6.30
CA TYR A 48 4.58 -16.72 -5.97
C TYR A 48 5.56 -16.37 -7.07
N TYR A 49 6.77 -16.00 -6.67
CA TYR A 49 7.85 -15.78 -7.62
C TYR A 49 8.13 -17.07 -8.40
N TYR A 50 8.07 -16.98 -9.72
CA TYR A 50 8.43 -18.05 -10.64
C TYR A 50 9.42 -17.47 -11.66
N PRO A 51 10.65 -18.00 -11.74
CA PRO A 51 11.69 -17.43 -12.60
C PRO A 51 11.25 -17.54 -14.07
N PRO A 52 11.29 -16.45 -14.85
CA PRO A 52 10.91 -16.48 -16.25
C PRO A 52 12.01 -17.12 -17.11
N THR A 53 11.60 -17.78 -18.19
CA THR A 53 12.52 -18.13 -19.29
C THR A 53 12.79 -16.87 -20.11
N LEU A 54 14.07 -16.52 -20.28
CA LEU A 54 14.48 -15.35 -21.06
C LEU A 54 15.10 -15.78 -22.41
N PRO A 55 14.86 -15.01 -23.50
CA PRO A 55 14.06 -13.79 -23.55
C PRO A 55 12.55 -14.07 -23.48
N CYS A 56 11.77 -13.13 -22.93
CA CYS A 56 10.31 -13.18 -22.90
C CYS A 56 9.72 -12.02 -23.74
N ASP A 57 8.64 -12.30 -24.48
CA ASP A 57 7.89 -11.28 -25.21
C ASP A 57 6.79 -10.70 -24.31
N LEU A 58 6.96 -9.43 -23.93
CA LEU A 58 6.02 -8.70 -23.07
C LEU A 58 4.79 -8.17 -23.81
N ASN A 59 4.76 -8.24 -25.15
CA ASN A 59 3.58 -7.83 -25.94
C ASN A 59 2.51 -8.92 -25.96
N ARG A 60 2.88 -10.16 -25.63
CA ARG A 60 1.96 -11.30 -25.67
C ARG A 60 0.82 -11.10 -24.66
N GLY A 61 -0.42 -11.07 -25.16
CA GLY A 61 -1.63 -10.90 -24.35
C GLY A 61 -2.13 -9.46 -24.23
N PHE A 62 -1.52 -8.51 -24.96
CA PHE A 62 -1.94 -7.11 -24.99
C PHE A 62 -3.43 -6.94 -25.36
N GLU A 63 -3.90 -7.66 -26.39
CA GLU A 63 -5.31 -7.61 -26.84
C GLU A 63 -6.32 -8.14 -25.81
N THR A 64 -5.85 -8.88 -24.79
CA THR A 64 -6.67 -9.45 -23.72
C THR A 64 -6.46 -8.73 -22.38
N PHE A 65 -5.72 -7.62 -22.37
CA PHE A 65 -5.44 -6.86 -21.17
C PHE A 65 -6.74 -6.25 -20.59
N ARG A 66 -7.05 -6.59 -19.33
CA ARG A 66 -8.13 -5.96 -18.57
C ARG A 66 -7.53 -4.83 -17.74
N GLN A 67 -7.69 -3.60 -18.20
CA GLN A 67 -7.29 -2.42 -17.44
C GLN A 67 -8.27 -2.20 -16.27
N LEU A 68 -7.72 -1.92 -15.08
CA LEU A 68 -8.53 -1.49 -13.95
C LEU A 68 -9.13 -0.12 -14.23
N ASP A 69 -10.43 0.05 -13.99
CA ASP A 69 -11.09 1.34 -13.99
C ASP A 69 -10.75 2.08 -12.69
N ASP A 70 -9.91 3.12 -12.80
CA ASP A 70 -9.40 3.91 -11.69
C ASP A 70 -10.13 5.26 -11.54
N ALA A 71 -11.33 5.39 -12.13
CA ALA A 71 -12.15 6.60 -11.98
C ALA A 71 -12.71 6.78 -10.55
N ALA A 72 -12.82 5.70 -9.79
CA ALA A 72 -13.22 5.74 -8.38
C ALA A 72 -12.04 6.10 -7.48
N ASP A 73 -12.26 7.02 -6.54
CA ASP A 73 -11.28 7.36 -5.51
C ASP A 73 -11.34 6.30 -4.39
N ASP A 74 -10.68 5.17 -4.62
CA ASP A 74 -10.50 4.09 -3.64
C ASP A 74 -9.57 4.58 -2.51
N HIS A 75 -10.11 5.44 -1.64
CA HIS A 75 -9.39 6.22 -0.63
C HIS A 75 -8.52 5.36 0.29
N LEU A 76 -9.02 4.97 1.47
CA LEU A 76 -8.32 4.10 2.43
C LEU A 76 -9.17 2.88 2.78
N ASP A 77 -10.23 2.62 2.02
CA ASP A 77 -11.31 1.71 2.42
C ASP A 77 -10.79 0.29 2.69
N GLY A 78 -10.05 -0.30 1.75
CA GLY A 78 -9.46 -1.63 1.95
C GLY A 78 -8.45 -1.70 3.12
N LEU A 79 -7.68 -0.63 3.35
CA LEU A 79 -6.78 -0.55 4.51
C LEU A 79 -7.57 -0.49 5.82
N LEU A 80 -8.61 0.34 5.89
CA LEU A 80 -9.42 0.48 7.10
C LEU A 80 -10.22 -0.79 7.39
N GLU A 81 -10.83 -1.41 6.37
CA GLU A 81 -11.56 -2.66 6.53
C GLU A 81 -10.67 -3.79 7.05
N SER A 82 -9.45 -3.95 6.51
CA SER A 82 -8.50 -4.97 6.97
C SER A 82 -7.99 -4.74 8.39
N ILE A 83 -7.80 -3.48 8.80
CA ILE A 83 -7.43 -3.13 10.19
C ILE A 83 -8.60 -3.39 11.13
N ILE A 84 -9.83 -3.00 10.77
CA ILE A 84 -11.03 -3.26 11.58
C ILE A 84 -11.23 -4.77 11.80
N ALA A 85 -11.03 -5.58 10.76
CA ALA A 85 -11.11 -7.04 10.87
C ALA A 85 -10.04 -7.59 11.83
N TYR A 86 -8.79 -7.12 11.69
CA TYR A 86 -7.68 -7.51 12.56
C TYR A 86 -7.92 -7.16 14.04
N GLU A 87 -8.41 -5.96 14.33
CA GLU A 87 -8.73 -5.53 15.70
C GLU A 87 -9.88 -6.36 16.32
N LYS A 88 -10.90 -6.71 15.51
CA LYS A 88 -11.99 -7.59 15.95
C LYS A 88 -11.47 -9.00 16.28
N GLU A 89 -10.58 -9.56 15.48
CA GLU A 89 -9.98 -10.86 15.73
C GLU A 89 -9.12 -10.86 17.01
N LYS A 90 -8.33 -9.81 17.22
CA LYS A 90 -7.48 -9.66 18.40
C LYS A 90 -8.24 -9.27 19.67
N GLY A 91 -9.45 -8.72 19.54
CA GLY A 91 -10.22 -8.16 20.65
C GLY A 91 -9.59 -6.91 21.27
N ALA A 92 -8.67 -6.26 20.55
CA ALA A 92 -7.93 -5.09 21.02
C ALA A 92 -7.62 -4.15 19.86
N LYS A 93 -7.57 -2.85 20.15
CA LYS A 93 -7.16 -1.84 19.17
C LYS A 93 -5.66 -1.87 18.93
N THR A 94 -5.26 -1.51 17.72
CA THR A 94 -3.85 -1.39 17.35
C THR A 94 -3.37 0.03 17.67
N GLU A 95 -2.22 0.17 18.32
CA GLU A 95 -1.60 1.49 18.52
C GLU A 95 -0.98 1.97 17.20
N ILE A 96 -1.66 2.90 16.53
CA ILE A 96 -1.26 3.46 15.23
C ILE A 96 -1.45 4.97 15.25
N ASP A 97 -0.37 5.72 14.94
CA ASP A 97 -0.42 7.17 14.81
C ASP A 97 -0.87 7.64 13.41
N ILE A 98 -0.46 6.91 12.37
CA ILE A 98 -0.69 7.26 10.96
C ILE A 98 -1.05 6.00 10.18
N ILE A 99 -2.16 6.05 9.44
CA ILE A 99 -2.58 5.03 8.47
C ILE A 99 -2.55 5.66 7.08
N THR A 100 -1.79 5.07 6.16
CA THR A 100 -1.68 5.56 4.79
C THR A 100 -1.18 4.48 3.84
N TRP A 101 -1.35 4.67 2.54
CA TRP A 101 -0.73 3.82 1.52
C TRP A 101 0.77 4.07 1.42
N ARG A 102 1.52 3.01 1.10
CA ARG A 102 2.96 3.13 0.81
C ARG A 102 3.25 4.20 -0.24
N GLY A 103 2.41 4.31 -1.28
CA GLY A 103 2.57 5.29 -2.35
C GLY A 103 2.53 6.75 -1.87
N MET A 104 1.80 7.03 -0.78
CA MET A 104 1.82 8.35 -0.15
C MET A 104 3.15 8.60 0.55
N MET A 105 3.67 7.61 1.29
CA MET A 105 4.95 7.76 1.96
C MET A 105 6.15 7.93 1.02
N THR A 106 6.08 7.41 -0.21
CA THR A 106 7.13 7.62 -1.21
C THR A 106 7.14 9.01 -1.84
N LYS A 107 6.08 9.81 -1.63
CA LYS A 107 5.98 11.19 -2.14
C LYS A 107 6.39 12.26 -1.13
N VAL A 108 6.43 11.89 0.17
CA VAL A 108 6.88 12.75 1.28
C VAL A 108 8.40 12.81 1.29
#